data_AF-A0A6J1SSW3-F1
#
_entry.id   AF-A0A6J1SSW3-F1
#
_cell.length_a   1.000
_cell.length_b   1.000
_cell.length_c   1.000
_cell.angle_alpha   90.00
_cell.angle_beta   90.00
_cell.angle_gamma   90.00
#
_symmetry.space_group_name_H-M   'P 1'
#
loop_
_entity.id
_entity.type
_entity.pdbx_description
1 polymer ?
#
loop_
_entity_poly.entity_id
_entity_poly.type
_entity_poly.pdbx_seq_one_letter_code
_entity_poly.pdbx_strand_id
1 'polypeptide(L)'
;MNVTYLFARLSVRSIKPTINQISARNISLNTSLLIKPTQCLFAAPLKKRHKLDPGQIRAREEKRKRKLEKEIRRLQKFAQTLKPIEEMQLPLHIQDQREQRERETFSVSPIEEEQRALLLKKWSHHCFKENLASMKLLDQLEYSQRMALDKLREESEELYQAALQVDDSLINISIKGPTVTPPIKDYDSPDGDYQNTSFKWG
;
A
#
# COMPACT_ATOMS: atom_id res chain seq x y z
N MET A 1 10.74 -14.79 18.63
CA MET A 1 9.72 -15.67 19.23
C MET A 1 8.35 -15.12 18.87
N ASN A 2 7.53 -15.89 18.18
CA ASN A 2 6.09 -15.84 18.38
C ASN A 2 5.49 -17.16 17.92
N VAL A 3 5.13 -17.92 18.94
CA VAL A 3 4.29 -19.10 18.93
C VAL A 3 2.92 -18.68 18.38
N THR A 4 2.26 -19.53 17.59
CA THR A 4 0.85 -19.90 17.82
C THR A 4 0.38 -20.97 16.83
N TYR A 5 0.17 -22.17 17.39
CA TYR A 5 -0.97 -23.10 17.26
C TYR A 5 -1.53 -23.43 15.86
N LEU A 6 -1.36 -24.66 15.33
CA LEU A 6 -1.98 -25.94 15.72
C LEU A 6 -3.49 -26.00 15.40
N PHE A 7 -3.80 -26.48 14.18
CA PHE A 7 -5.02 -27.24 13.91
C PHE A 7 -4.70 -28.37 12.91
N ALA A 8 -4.52 -29.58 13.45
CA ALA A 8 -4.35 -30.79 12.70
C ALA A 8 -5.68 -31.20 12.02
N ARG A 9 -5.67 -31.32 10.69
CA ARG A 9 -6.67 -32.07 9.92
C ARG A 9 -6.12 -33.47 9.68
N LEU A 10 -6.59 -34.45 10.45
CA LEU A 10 -6.28 -35.86 10.20
C LEU A 10 -7.15 -36.38 9.04
N SER A 11 -6.51 -36.47 7.89
CA SER A 11 -6.89 -37.29 6.74
C SER A 11 -6.42 -38.71 7.01
N VAL A 12 -7.31 -39.71 6.92
CA VAL A 12 -6.94 -41.12 7.01
C VAL A 12 -7.11 -41.75 5.64
N ARG A 13 -5.96 -42.08 5.03
CA ARG A 13 -5.81 -42.84 3.79
C ARG A 13 -6.08 -44.33 4.01
N SER A 14 -6.65 -44.93 2.98
CA SER A 14 -6.93 -46.36 2.82
C SER A 14 -5.66 -47.21 2.68
N ILE A 15 -5.65 -48.39 3.31
CA ILE A 15 -4.69 -49.47 3.03
C ILE A 15 -5.48 -50.78 2.92
N LYS A 16 -5.25 -51.49 1.81
CA LYS A 16 -5.81 -52.79 1.44
C LYS A 16 -4.98 -53.93 2.05
N PRO A 17 -5.55 -55.14 2.16
CA PRO A 17 -4.73 -56.33 1.92
C PRO A 17 -5.34 -57.27 0.85
N THR A 18 -4.45 -57.99 0.21
CA THR A 18 -4.65 -58.89 -0.93
C THR A 18 -4.26 -60.34 -0.57
N ILE A 19 -5.02 -61.29 -1.13
CA ILE A 19 -4.62 -62.65 -1.61
C ILE A 19 -4.54 -63.79 -0.54
N ASN A 20 -5.51 -64.72 -0.54
CA ASN A 20 -5.39 -66.07 -1.18
C ASN A 20 -6.58 -67.02 -0.87
N GLN A 21 -6.99 -67.71 -1.96
CA GLN A 21 -7.86 -68.88 -2.18
C GLN A 21 -8.39 -69.72 -1.00
N ILE A 22 -9.70 -70.08 -1.06
CA ILE A 22 -10.22 -71.47 -1.17
C ILE A 22 -11.75 -71.43 -1.40
N SER A 23 -12.20 -72.33 -2.27
CA SER A 23 -13.57 -72.56 -2.75
C SER A 23 -14.58 -72.88 -1.64
N ALA A 24 -15.70 -72.15 -1.62
CA ALA A 24 -17.01 -72.69 -1.25
C ALA A 24 -18.12 -71.77 -1.79
N ARG A 25 -18.89 -72.27 -2.76
CA ARG A 25 -20.17 -71.65 -3.13
C ARG A 25 -21.10 -71.78 -1.92
N ASN A 26 -21.54 -70.67 -1.36
CA ASN A 26 -22.74 -70.63 -0.52
C ASN A 26 -23.56 -69.41 -0.89
N ILE A 27 -24.57 -69.65 -1.72
CA ILE A 27 -25.69 -68.74 -1.94
C ILE A 27 -26.49 -68.77 -0.63
N SER A 28 -26.38 -67.73 0.19
CA SER A 28 -27.23 -67.56 1.37
C SER A 28 -28.18 -66.38 1.17
N LEU A 29 -29.46 -66.69 0.98
CA LEU A 29 -30.57 -65.76 0.82
C LEU A 29 -31.14 -65.31 2.17
N ASN A 30 -30.33 -64.86 3.15
CA ASN A 30 -30.90 -64.38 4.41
C ASN A 30 -30.03 -63.40 5.23
N THR A 31 -30.72 -62.36 5.72
CA THR A 31 -30.45 -61.47 6.86
C THR A 31 -29.29 -60.46 6.79
N SER A 32 -29.68 -59.24 6.46
CA SER A 32 -29.10 -57.94 6.83
C SER A 32 -28.19 -57.90 8.08
N LEU A 33 -26.94 -57.45 7.91
CA LEU A 33 -26.12 -56.91 8.99
C LEU A 33 -26.67 -55.53 9.42
N LEU A 34 -27.52 -55.55 10.45
CA LEU A 34 -28.08 -54.38 11.15
C LEU A 34 -27.04 -53.69 12.05
N ILE A 35 -25.99 -53.10 11.46
CA ILE A 35 -25.13 -52.20 12.21
C ILE A 35 -25.70 -50.78 12.09
N LYS A 36 -26.45 -50.34 13.12
CA LYS A 36 -26.88 -48.94 13.27
C LYS A 36 -25.93 -48.23 14.24
N PRO A 37 -25.04 -47.34 13.78
CA PRO A 37 -24.02 -46.69 14.64
C PRO A 37 -24.58 -45.57 15.53
N THR A 38 -25.85 -45.18 15.34
CA THR A 38 -26.55 -44.22 16.20
C THR A 38 -27.53 -44.94 17.11
N GLN A 39 -27.56 -44.59 18.40
CA GLN A 39 -28.58 -45.08 19.32
C GLN A 39 -29.97 -44.82 18.72
N CYS A 40 -30.79 -45.86 18.59
CA CYS A 40 -32.20 -45.70 18.27
C CYS A 40 -32.88 -45.03 19.46
N LEU A 41 -32.85 -43.69 19.49
CA LEU A 41 -33.73 -42.92 20.36
C LEU A 41 -35.14 -43.20 19.85
N PHE A 42 -35.89 -44.05 20.55
CA PHE A 42 -37.33 -44.29 20.35
C PHE A 42 -38.16 -43.06 20.76
N ALA A 43 -37.66 -41.86 20.48
CA ALA A 43 -38.40 -40.62 20.61
C ALA A 43 -39.39 -40.52 19.44
N ALA A 44 -40.57 -39.96 19.69
CA ALA A 44 -41.51 -39.62 18.65
C ALA A 44 -40.81 -38.80 17.53
N PRO A 45 -41.19 -38.96 16.25
CA PRO A 45 -40.57 -38.23 15.15
C PRO A 45 -40.50 -36.73 15.47
N LEU A 46 -39.31 -36.14 15.33
CA LEU A 46 -39.06 -34.75 15.68
C LEU A 46 -40.07 -33.86 14.92
N LYS A 47 -40.85 -33.06 15.67
CA LYS A 47 -41.82 -32.15 15.07
C LYS A 47 -41.14 -31.31 13.99
N LYS A 48 -41.74 -31.26 12.80
CA LYS A 48 -41.24 -30.46 11.67
C LYS A 48 -41.02 -29.03 12.17
N ARG A 49 -39.80 -28.51 12.03
CA ARG A 49 -39.53 -27.12 12.38
C ARG A 49 -40.43 -26.21 11.56
N HIS A 50 -41.20 -25.36 12.23
CA HIS A 50 -42.06 -24.40 11.56
C HIS A 50 -41.21 -23.42 10.76
N LYS A 51 -41.66 -23.12 9.54
CA LYS A 51 -41.06 -22.07 8.72
C LYS A 51 -41.20 -20.76 9.49
N LEU A 52 -40.09 -20.04 9.64
CA LEU A 52 -40.11 -18.74 10.30
C LEU A 52 -41.02 -17.78 9.54
N ASP A 53 -41.73 -16.94 10.28
CA ASP A 53 -42.62 -15.95 9.70
C ASP A 53 -41.85 -15.06 8.70
N PRO A 54 -42.46 -14.72 7.55
CA PRO A 54 -41.81 -13.88 6.55
C PRO A 54 -41.41 -12.50 7.13
N GLY A 55 -42.17 -11.97 8.09
CA GLY A 55 -41.83 -10.73 8.79
C GLY A 55 -40.56 -10.83 9.63
N GLN A 56 -40.32 -11.97 10.29
CA GLN A 56 -39.09 -12.20 11.07
C GLN A 56 -37.86 -12.34 10.18
N ILE A 57 -38.00 -12.94 8.99
CA ILE A 57 -36.91 -13.07 8.00
C ILE A 57 -36.52 -11.69 7.48
N ARG A 58 -37.50 -10.88 7.04
CA ARG A 58 -37.27 -9.50 6.57
C ARG A 58 -36.62 -8.64 7.65
N ALA A 59 -37.09 -8.72 8.89
CA ALA A 59 -36.49 -7.97 10.01
C ALA A 59 -35.03 -8.40 10.30
N ARG A 60 -34.68 -9.68 10.14
CA ARG A 60 -33.29 -10.14 10.28
C ARG A 60 -32.40 -9.64 9.15
N GLU A 61 -32.90 -9.65 7.92
CA GLU A 61 -32.18 -9.13 6.76
C GLU A 61 -31.95 -7.62 6.86
N GLU A 62 -32.96 -6.86 7.26
CA GLU A 62 -32.86 -5.41 7.45
C GLU A 62 -31.86 -5.05 8.57
N LYS A 63 -31.86 -5.81 9.67
CA LYS A 63 -30.84 -5.69 10.72
C LYS A 63 -29.44 -5.97 10.20
N ARG A 64 -29.25 -6.96 9.33
CA ARG A 64 -27.94 -7.25 8.70
C ARG A 64 -27.51 -6.13 7.76
N LYS A 65 -28.42 -5.63 6.91
CA LYS A 65 -28.16 -4.49 6.01
C LYS A 65 -27.74 -3.25 6.78
N ARG A 66 -28.47 -2.87 7.84
CA ARG A 66 -28.12 -1.71 8.68
C ARG A 66 -26.77 -1.85 9.39
N LYS A 67 -26.37 -3.07 9.76
CA LYS A 67 -25.04 -3.32 10.35
C LYS A 67 -23.94 -3.13 9.32
N LEU A 68 -24.09 -3.75 8.15
CA LEU A 68 -23.14 -3.62 7.04
C LEU A 68 -23.01 -2.16 6.59
N GLU A 69 -24.12 -1.44 6.48
CA GLU A 69 -24.11 -0.02 6.10
C GLU A 69 -23.35 0.85 7.11
N LYS A 70 -23.55 0.60 8.42
CA LYS A 70 -22.79 1.31 9.47
C LYS A 70 -21.30 1.00 9.40
N GLU A 71 -20.95 -0.25 9.13
CA GLU A 71 -19.56 -0.70 9.01
C GLU A 71 -18.89 -0.10 7.77
N ILE A 72 -19.56 -0.10 6.62
CA ILE A 72 -19.12 0.58 5.40
C ILE A 72 -18.92 2.07 5.68
N ARG A 73 -19.86 2.75 6.35
CA ARG A 73 -19.71 4.17 6.71
C ARG A 73 -18.52 4.42 7.64
N ARG A 74 -18.18 3.49 8.54
CA ARG A 74 -16.99 3.60 9.40
C ARG A 74 -15.70 3.40 8.61
N LEU A 75 -15.65 2.37 7.77
CA LEU A 75 -14.50 2.09 6.90
C LEU A 75 -14.24 3.22 5.90
N GLN A 76 -15.30 3.80 5.33
CA GLN A 76 -15.19 4.96 4.43
C GLN A 76 -14.60 6.19 5.14
N LYS A 77 -15.01 6.46 6.39
CA LYS A 77 -14.43 7.55 7.18
C LYS A 77 -12.96 7.31 7.49
N PHE A 78 -12.59 6.07 7.83
CA PHE A 78 -11.20 5.71 8.13
C PHE A 78 -10.30 5.71 6.89
N ALA A 79 -10.81 5.26 5.73
CA ALA A 79 -10.06 5.27 4.48
C ALA A 79 -9.67 6.68 4.01
N GLN A 80 -10.40 7.71 4.44
CA GLN A 80 -10.11 9.11 4.12
C GLN A 80 -9.08 9.76 5.05
N THR A 81 -8.77 9.16 6.21
CA THR A 81 -7.76 9.73 7.10
C THR A 81 -6.37 9.49 6.54
N LEU A 82 -5.63 10.57 6.29
CA LEU A 82 -4.25 10.52 5.82
C LEU A 82 -3.32 10.00 6.91
N LYS A 83 -2.28 9.27 6.50
CA LYS A 83 -1.19 8.87 7.41
C LYS A 83 -0.44 10.12 7.87
N PRO A 84 -0.06 10.22 9.15
CA PRO A 84 0.73 11.34 9.62
C PRO A 84 2.13 11.33 8.98
N ILE A 85 2.66 12.52 8.72
CA ILE A 85 4.01 12.70 8.17
C ILE A 85 4.98 12.79 9.36
N GLU A 86 5.76 11.72 9.55
CA GLU A 86 6.67 11.59 10.70
C GLU A 86 7.73 12.69 10.74
N GLU A 87 8.30 13.06 9.59
CA GLU A 87 9.34 14.09 9.47
C GLU A 87 8.86 15.50 9.87
N MET A 88 7.56 15.77 9.79
CA MET A 88 7.00 17.06 10.19
C MET A 88 6.71 17.15 11.69
N GLN A 89 6.63 16.01 12.39
CA GLN A 89 6.29 15.97 13.81
C GLN A 89 7.56 15.91 14.65
N LEU A 90 7.61 16.70 15.73
CA LEU A 90 8.69 16.58 16.70
C LEU A 90 8.49 15.29 17.51
N PRO A 91 9.48 14.37 17.55
CA PRO A 91 9.38 13.18 18.38
C PRO A 91 9.30 13.54 19.88
N LEU A 92 8.36 12.94 20.59
CA LEU A 92 8.09 13.23 22.02
C LEU A 92 9.34 13.07 22.90
N HIS A 93 10.17 12.07 22.64
CA HIS A 93 11.39 11.83 23.41
C HIS A 93 12.42 12.97 23.29
N ILE A 94 12.42 13.73 22.19
CA ILE A 94 13.31 14.90 22.03
C ILE A 94 12.78 16.06 22.86
N GLN A 95 11.46 16.22 22.92
CA GLN A 95 10.82 17.24 23.73
C GLN A 95 11.06 17.00 25.23
N ASP A 96 10.92 15.75 25.70
CA ASP A 96 11.16 15.37 27.09
C ASP A 96 12.63 15.57 27.51
N GLN A 97 13.57 15.30 26.60
CA GLN A 97 15.01 15.40 26.84
C GLN A 97 15.59 16.77 26.48
N ARG A 98 14.74 17.77 26.21
CA ARG A 98 15.18 19.08 25.72
C ARG A 98 16.23 19.71 26.64
N GLU A 99 15.96 19.76 27.94
CA GLU A 99 16.86 20.37 28.93
C GLU A 99 18.25 19.69 28.98
N GLN A 100 18.32 18.39 28.71
CA GLN A 100 19.57 17.63 28.72
C GLN A 100 20.33 17.73 27.39
N ARG A 101 19.63 17.99 26.28
CA ARG A 101 20.17 18.03 24.92
C ARG A 101 20.43 19.44 24.40
N GLU A 102 19.83 20.45 25.03
CA GLU A 102 19.99 21.85 24.65
C GLU A 102 21.43 22.28 24.87
N ARG A 103 22.05 22.79 23.81
CA ARG A 103 23.42 23.32 23.86
C ARG A 103 23.34 24.78 24.24
N GLU A 104 24.31 25.24 25.04
CA GLU A 104 24.43 26.66 25.38
C GLU A 104 24.52 27.51 24.12
N THR A 105 23.65 28.51 24.01
CA THR A 105 23.65 29.45 22.90
C THR A 105 24.75 30.49 23.12
N PHE A 106 25.74 30.53 22.24
CA PHE A 106 26.76 31.58 22.25
C PHE A 106 26.20 32.87 21.64
N SER A 107 26.43 34.01 22.29
CA SER A 107 26.19 35.32 21.69
C SER A 107 27.21 35.56 20.58
N VAL A 108 26.73 35.90 19.39
CA VAL A 108 27.58 36.17 18.22
C VAL A 108 28.23 37.55 18.41
N SER A 109 29.49 37.70 18.01
CA SER A 109 30.18 39.00 18.03
C SER A 109 29.49 39.96 17.04
N PRO A 110 29.35 41.26 17.35
CA PRO A 110 28.70 42.22 16.46
C PRO A 110 29.32 42.27 15.05
N ILE A 111 30.63 42.04 14.94
CA ILE A 111 31.33 41.97 13.65
C ILE A 111 30.86 40.77 12.82
N GLU A 112 30.69 39.61 13.46
CA GLU A 112 30.22 38.39 12.80
C GLU A 112 28.75 38.51 12.38
N GLU A 113 27.92 39.18 13.18
CA GLU A 113 26.52 39.47 12.83
C GLU A 113 26.43 40.34 11.57
N GLU A 114 27.24 41.40 11.49
CA GLU A 114 27.29 42.27 10.33
C GLU A 114 27.77 41.52 9.08
N GLN A 115 28.80 40.67 9.22
CA GLN A 115 29.28 39.83 8.12
C GLN A 115 28.20 38.86 7.60
N ARG A 116 27.45 38.22 8.50
CA ARG A 116 26.31 37.36 8.12
C ARG A 116 25.23 38.15 7.41
N ALA A 117 24.89 39.34 7.90
CA ALA A 117 23.90 40.20 7.27
C ALA A 117 24.33 40.62 5.85
N LEU A 118 25.59 40.99 5.65
CA LEU A 118 26.14 41.32 4.33
C LEU A 118 26.15 40.10 3.40
N LEU A 119 26.49 38.92 3.91
CA LEU A 119 26.46 37.68 3.13
C LEU A 119 25.04 37.34 2.67
N LEU A 120 24.04 37.45 3.55
CA LEU A 120 22.63 37.23 3.20
C LEU A 120 22.13 38.22 2.14
N LYS A 121 22.53 39.49 2.20
CA LYS A 121 22.23 40.49 1.15
C LYS A 121 22.86 40.14 -0.19
N LYS A 122 24.10 39.64 -0.19
CA LYS A 122 24.76 39.17 -1.42
C LYS A 122 24.08 37.93 -1.98
N TRP A 123 23.69 37.00 -1.11
CA TRP A 123 22.98 35.78 -1.47
C TRP A 123 21.61 36.07 -2.08
N SER A 124 20.82 36.97 -1.48
CA SER A 124 19.52 37.34 -2.03
C SER A 124 19.64 37.98 -3.42
N HIS A 125 20.64 38.84 -3.63
CA HIS A 125 20.95 39.41 -4.94
C HIS A 125 21.37 38.35 -5.96
N HIS A 126 22.16 37.36 -5.53
CA HIS A 126 22.56 36.24 -6.38
C HIS A 126 21.35 35.41 -6.83
N CYS A 127 20.53 34.95 -5.89
CA CYS A 127 19.32 34.18 -6.19
C CYS A 127 18.36 34.97 -7.10
N PHE A 128 18.22 36.28 -6.88
CA PHE A 128 17.42 37.13 -7.77
C PHE A 128 17.94 37.14 -9.20
N LYS A 129 19.27 37.29 -9.38
CA LYS A 129 19.90 37.25 -10.71
C LYS A 129 19.73 35.90 -11.40
N GLU A 130 19.94 34.79 -10.68
CA GLU A 130 19.74 33.44 -11.22
C GLU A 130 18.31 33.20 -11.65
N ASN A 131 17.35 33.61 -10.82
CA ASN A 131 15.93 33.49 -11.15
C ASN A 131 15.58 34.33 -12.39
N LEU A 132 16.05 35.58 -12.45
CA LEU A 132 15.82 36.46 -13.60
C LEU A 132 16.42 35.88 -14.88
N ALA A 133 17.62 35.31 -14.82
CA ALA A 133 18.23 34.64 -15.96
C ALA A 133 17.42 33.40 -16.41
N SER A 134 16.93 32.60 -15.45
CA SER A 134 16.10 31.43 -15.72
C SER A 134 14.77 31.82 -16.39
N MET A 135 14.11 32.87 -15.89
CA MET A 135 12.87 33.38 -16.49
C MET A 135 13.09 33.86 -17.93
N LYS A 136 14.17 34.62 -18.19
CA LYS A 136 14.52 35.04 -19.56
C LYS A 136 14.73 33.87 -20.50
N LEU A 137 15.38 32.81 -20.02
CA LEU A 137 15.62 31.60 -20.81
C LEU A 137 14.30 30.90 -21.14
N LEU A 138 13.38 30.81 -20.18
CA LEU A 138 12.05 30.25 -20.40
C LEU A 138 11.25 31.08 -21.43
N ASP A 139 11.27 32.41 -21.32
CA ASP A 139 10.62 33.31 -22.28
C ASP A 139 11.16 33.10 -23.71
N GLN A 140 12.47 32.97 -23.85
CA GLN A 140 13.12 32.70 -25.14
C GLN A 140 12.73 31.33 -25.69
N LEU A 141 12.72 30.31 -24.83
CA LEU A 141 12.34 28.95 -25.22
C LEU A 141 10.88 28.90 -25.68
N GLU A 142 9.97 29.53 -24.93
CA GLU A 142 8.56 29.62 -25.29
C GLU A 142 8.36 30.38 -26.61
N TYR A 143 9.04 31.51 -26.79
CA TYR A 143 8.98 32.26 -28.05
C TYR A 143 9.46 31.41 -29.23
N SER A 144 10.60 30.72 -29.08
CA SER A 144 11.14 29.84 -30.13
C SER A 144 10.20 28.68 -30.45
N GLN A 145 9.56 28.09 -29.45
CA GLN A 145 8.57 27.02 -29.62
C GLN A 145 7.35 27.52 -30.38
N ARG A 146 6.80 28.69 -30.02
CA ARG A 146 5.65 29.30 -30.71
C ARG A 146 5.97 29.61 -32.17
N MET A 147 7.11 30.23 -32.44
CA MET A 147 7.57 30.51 -33.81
C MET A 147 7.74 29.23 -34.63
N ALA A 148 8.31 28.18 -34.03
CA ALA A 148 8.44 26.88 -34.70
C ALA A 148 7.07 26.27 -35.04
N LEU A 149 6.08 26.38 -34.16
CA LEU A 149 4.72 25.90 -34.41
C LEU A 149 3.99 26.71 -35.48
N ASP A 150 4.16 28.04 -35.50
CA ASP A 150 3.59 28.90 -36.53
C ASP A 150 4.16 28.54 -37.92
N LYS A 151 5.48 28.31 -38.01
CA LYS A 151 6.12 27.83 -39.25
C LYS A 151 5.69 26.44 -39.65
N LEU A 152 5.58 25.52 -38.70
CA LEU A 152 5.08 24.17 -38.97
C LEU A 152 3.66 24.21 -39.54
N ARG A 153 2.79 25.10 -39.05
CA ARG A 153 1.43 25.27 -39.57
C ARG A 153 1.40 25.84 -40.98
N GLU A 154 2.31 26.77 -41.33
CA GLU A 154 2.45 27.29 -42.70
C GLU A 154 2.85 26.19 -43.69
N GLU A 155 3.66 25.21 -43.25
CA GLU A 155 4.15 24.12 -44.10
C GLU A 155 3.18 22.92 -44.17
N SER A 156 2.64 22.48 -43.03
CA SER A 156 1.75 21.32 -42.92
C SER A 156 0.82 21.39 -41.71
N GLU A 157 -0.47 21.46 -41.96
CA GLU A 157 -1.49 21.47 -40.91
C GLU A 157 -1.61 20.13 -40.17
N GLU A 158 -1.41 19.00 -40.87
CA GLU A 158 -1.48 17.66 -40.27
C GLU A 158 -0.41 17.46 -39.19
N LEU A 159 0.83 17.88 -39.47
CA LEU A 159 1.93 17.78 -38.51
C LEU A 159 1.75 18.73 -37.32
N TYR A 160 1.19 19.92 -37.56
CA TYR A 160 0.84 20.85 -36.49
C TYR A 160 -0.20 20.24 -35.53
N GLN A 161 -1.25 19.61 -36.06
CA GLN A 161 -2.26 18.94 -35.23
C GLN A 161 -1.66 17.76 -34.44
N ALA A 162 -0.75 16.99 -35.05
CA ALA A 162 -0.05 15.92 -34.36
C ALA A 162 0.85 16.45 -33.23
N ALA A 163 1.59 17.54 -33.45
CA ALA A 163 2.49 18.13 -32.46
C ALA A 163 1.76 18.76 -31.25
N LEU A 164 0.49 19.15 -31.41
CA LEU A 164 -0.34 19.66 -30.31
C LEU A 164 -0.86 18.56 -29.37
N GLN A 165 -0.84 17.30 -29.79
CA GLN A 165 -1.32 16.20 -28.97
C GLN A 165 -0.38 16.00 -27.76
N VAL A 166 -0.98 15.76 -26.60
CA VAL A 166 -0.22 15.44 -25.38
C VAL A 166 0.36 14.05 -25.53
N ASP A 167 1.66 13.92 -25.25
CA ASP A 167 2.32 12.62 -25.23
C ASP A 167 2.10 11.94 -23.86
N ASP A 168 1.32 10.86 -23.86
CA ASP A 168 1.03 10.05 -22.68
C ASP A 168 2.30 9.46 -22.03
N SER A 169 3.39 9.32 -22.79
CA SER A 169 4.67 8.84 -22.26
C SER A 169 5.27 9.78 -21.21
N LEU A 170 4.92 11.07 -21.24
CA LEU A 170 5.44 12.09 -20.34
C LEU A 170 4.88 11.97 -18.91
N ILE A 171 3.78 11.25 -18.71
CA ILE A 171 3.10 11.15 -17.40
C ILE A 171 3.92 10.34 -16.39
N ASN A 172 4.63 9.30 -16.86
CA ASN A 172 5.36 8.34 -16.01
C ASN A 172 6.88 8.51 -16.11
N ILE A 173 7.36 9.73 -16.28
CA ILE A 173 8.80 10.00 -16.34
C ILE A 173 9.42 9.86 -14.95
N SER A 174 10.49 9.06 -14.83
CA SER A 174 11.33 8.97 -13.65
C SER A 174 12.75 9.44 -13.99
N ILE A 175 13.16 10.58 -13.42
CA ILE A 175 14.49 11.15 -13.58
C ILE A 175 15.21 11.08 -12.23
N LYS A 176 16.42 10.53 -12.22
CA LYS A 176 17.31 10.57 -11.05
C LYS A 176 18.16 11.83 -11.13
N GLY A 177 18.26 12.54 -10.00
CA GLY A 177 19.12 13.73 -9.90
C GLY A 177 20.61 13.39 -10.07
N PRO A 178 21.45 14.40 -10.32
CA PRO A 178 22.90 14.22 -10.41
C PRO A 178 23.47 13.71 -9.09
N THR A 179 24.43 12.78 -9.15
CA THR A 179 25.17 12.31 -7.97
C THR A 179 26.37 13.23 -7.70
N VAL A 180 26.77 13.36 -6.42
CA VAL A 180 27.95 14.16 -6.02
C VAL A 180 29.22 13.64 -6.71
N THR A 181 29.33 12.32 -6.84
CA THR A 181 30.42 11.64 -7.53
C THR A 181 29.82 10.67 -8.54
N PRO A 182 30.37 10.58 -9.76
CA PRO A 182 29.91 9.60 -10.74
C PRO A 182 30.19 8.16 -10.26
N PRO A 183 29.43 7.16 -10.75
CA PRO A 183 29.62 5.77 -10.36
C PRO A 183 30.99 5.25 -10.80
N ILE A 184 31.62 4.50 -9.91
CA ILE A 184 32.88 3.79 -10.21
C ILE A 184 32.54 2.53 -11.02
N LYS A 185 33.29 2.27 -12.10
CA LYS A 185 33.14 1.06 -12.90
C LYS A 185 33.58 -0.16 -12.08
N ASP A 186 32.79 -1.23 -12.15
CA ASP A 186 33.09 -2.53 -11.52
C ASP A 186 33.29 -2.47 -10.00
N TYR A 187 32.56 -1.57 -9.33
CA TYR A 187 32.54 -1.52 -7.87
C TYR A 187 31.63 -2.62 -7.31
N ASP A 188 32.25 -3.64 -6.73
CA ASP A 188 31.56 -4.68 -5.97
C ASP A 188 31.16 -4.14 -4.60
N SER A 189 29.86 -3.86 -4.45
CA SER A 189 29.30 -3.43 -3.18
C SER A 189 29.31 -4.61 -2.20
N PRO A 190 29.64 -4.39 -0.91
CA PRO A 190 29.57 -5.45 0.10
C PRO A 190 28.13 -5.96 0.24
N ASP A 191 27.99 -7.26 0.49
CA ASP A 191 26.69 -7.90 0.66
C ASP A 191 25.99 -7.45 1.95
N GLY A 192 24.67 -7.32 1.90
CA GLY A 192 23.86 -6.84 3.02
C GLY A 192 22.35 -6.99 2.80
N ASP A 193 21.65 -7.41 3.85
CA ASP A 193 20.20 -7.59 3.82
C ASP A 193 19.46 -6.26 4.02
N TYR A 194 18.54 -5.93 3.11
CA TYR A 194 17.62 -4.81 3.30
C TYR A 194 16.40 -5.24 4.12
N GLN A 195 16.24 -4.69 5.32
CA GLN A 195 15.02 -4.84 6.11
C GLN A 195 14.20 -3.56 6.07
N ASN A 196 12.97 -3.64 5.55
CA ASN A 196 12.04 -2.52 5.57
C ASN A 196 11.49 -2.31 6.99
N THR A 197 11.91 -1.22 7.64
CA THR A 197 11.49 -0.81 8.98
C THR A 197 10.34 0.21 8.98
N SER A 198 9.72 0.49 7.83
CA SER A 198 8.62 1.45 7.74
C SER A 198 7.43 1.06 8.62
N PHE A 199 6.90 2.05 9.34
CA PHE A 199 5.78 1.84 10.25
C PHE A 199 4.49 1.57 9.48
N LYS A 200 3.82 0.46 9.79
CA LYS A 200 2.52 0.11 9.21
C LYS A 200 1.42 0.78 10.01
N TRP A 201 0.93 1.90 9.50
CA TRP A 201 -0.33 2.51 9.93
C TRP A 201 -1.49 1.59 9.54
N GLY A 202 -2.08 0.91 10.52
CA GLY A 202 -3.25 0.03 10.37
C GLY A 202 -4.56 0.80 10.41
#